data_AF-A0A1S2NWQ7-F1
#
_entry.id   AF-A0A1S2NWQ7-F1
#
_cell.length_a   1.000
_cell.length_b   1.000
_cell.length_c   1.000
_cell.angle_alpha   90.00
_cell.angle_beta   90.00
_cell.angle_gamma   90.00
#
_symmetry.space_group_name_H-M   'P 1'
#
loop_
_entity.id
_entity.type
_entity.pdbx_description
1 polymer ?
#
loop_
_entity_poly.entity_id
_entity_poly.type
_entity_poly.pdbx_seq_one_letter_code
_entity_poly.pdbx_strand_id
1 'polypeptide(L)'
;MTRYLISFDDGAMTFPEEELPEVAEASLKVVREAQDAAVWVFGGGLERQQASVVAIDGTVTNGPYPETKAVLGGFAVIDVPSREDALEWAAKLAAACRCAQEVREILPDPTV
;
A
#
# COMPACT_ATOMS: atom_id res chain seq x y z
N MET A 1 8.76 -15.05 10.28
CA MET A 1 7.71 -14.63 9.34
C MET A 1 8.35 -13.66 8.36
N THR A 2 7.74 -13.47 7.20
CA THR A 2 8.28 -12.67 6.10
C THR A 2 7.37 -11.47 5.88
N ARG A 3 7.97 -10.29 5.79
CA ARG A 3 7.22 -9.05 5.57
C ARG A 3 6.96 -8.86 4.08
N TYR A 4 5.72 -8.51 3.73
CA TYR A 4 5.33 -8.21 2.36
C TYR A 4 4.72 -6.82 2.27
N LEU A 5 5.11 -6.07 1.24
CA LEU A 5 4.48 -4.84 0.79
C LEU A 5 3.35 -5.20 -0.19
N ILE A 6 2.13 -4.80 0.14
CA ILE A 6 0.98 -4.82 -0.75
C ILE A 6 0.67 -3.36 -1.11
N SER A 7 0.69 -3.00 -2.39
CA SER A 7 0.53 -1.61 -2.80
C SER A 7 -0.25 -1.43 -4.10
N PHE A 8 -0.76 -0.23 -4.32
CA PHE A 8 -1.34 0.17 -5.60
C PHE A 8 -0.88 1.58 -5.98
N ASP A 9 -0.85 1.84 -7.29
CA ASP A 9 -0.45 3.14 -7.83
C ASP A 9 -1.57 4.18 -7.67
N ASP A 10 -1.18 5.45 -7.55
CA ASP A 10 -2.14 6.54 -7.58
C ASP A 10 -2.95 6.51 -8.88
N GLY A 11 -4.26 6.69 -8.75
CA GLY A 11 -5.21 6.59 -9.85
C GLY A 11 -5.68 5.17 -10.18
N ALA A 12 -5.15 4.12 -9.54
CA ALA A 12 -5.59 2.74 -9.81
C ALA A 12 -7.02 2.44 -9.30
N MET A 13 -7.46 3.13 -8.25
CA MET A 13 -8.82 3.05 -7.71
C MET A 13 -9.83 3.61 -8.70
N THR A 14 -10.63 2.72 -9.31
CA THR A 14 -11.59 3.08 -10.36
C THR A 14 -13.03 2.86 -9.89
N PHE A 15 -13.60 3.88 -9.26
CA PHE A 15 -15.01 3.93 -8.84
C PHE A 15 -15.47 5.38 -8.69
N PRO A 16 -16.78 5.66 -8.70
CA PRO A 16 -17.33 6.99 -8.44
C PRO A 16 -16.97 7.51 -7.05
N GLU A 17 -16.65 8.81 -6.92
CA GLU A 17 -16.18 9.40 -5.65
C GLU A 17 -17.19 9.24 -4.51
N GLU A 18 -18.49 9.22 -4.82
CA GLU A 18 -19.56 8.96 -3.86
C GLU A 18 -19.47 7.58 -3.18
N GLU A 19 -18.80 6.61 -3.80
CA GLU A 19 -18.60 5.26 -3.25
C GLU A 19 -17.35 5.17 -2.35
N LEU A 20 -16.54 6.25 -2.27
CA LEU A 20 -15.34 6.29 -1.44
C LEU A 20 -15.57 5.91 0.04
N PRO A 21 -16.65 6.35 0.72
CA PRO A 21 -16.92 5.93 2.10
C PRO A 21 -17.11 4.41 2.25
N GLU A 22 -17.77 3.77 1.28
CA GLU A 22 -17.99 2.32 1.29
C GLU A 22 -16.68 1.56 1.03
N VAL A 23 -15.86 2.04 0.10
CA VAL A 23 -14.52 1.50 -0.18
C VAL A 23 -13.60 1.64 1.04
N ALA A 24 -13.65 2.79 1.71
CA ALA A 24 -12.92 3.03 2.94
C ALA A 24 -13.38 2.07 4.05
N GLU A 25 -14.68 1.86 4.22
CA GLU A 25 -15.20 0.91 5.22
C GLU A 25 -14.79 -0.54 4.90
N ALA A 26 -14.88 -0.96 3.64
CA ALA A 26 -14.47 -2.28 3.20
C ALA A 26 -12.97 -2.53 3.44
N SER A 27 -12.11 -1.57 3.10
CA SER A 27 -10.66 -1.70 3.35
C SER A 27 -10.35 -1.72 4.85
N LEU A 28 -11.02 -0.90 5.65
CA LEU A 28 -10.89 -0.91 7.11
C LEU A 28 -11.32 -2.25 7.73
N LYS A 29 -12.33 -2.92 7.17
CA LYS A 29 -12.70 -4.28 7.61
C LYS A 29 -11.56 -5.27 7.39
N VAL A 30 -10.91 -5.24 6.23
CA VAL A 30 -9.74 -6.10 5.94
C VAL A 30 -8.58 -5.79 6.89
N VAL A 31 -8.34 -4.52 7.20
CA VAL A 31 -7.32 -4.11 8.19
C VAL A 31 -7.62 -4.71 9.56
N ARG A 32 -8.87 -4.63 10.05
CA ARG A 32 -9.27 -5.23 11.33
C ARG A 32 -9.07 -6.75 11.32
N GLU A 33 -9.47 -7.44 10.26
CA GLU A 33 -9.22 -8.88 10.11
C GLU A 33 -7.71 -9.22 10.18
N ALA A 34 -6.86 -8.43 9.53
CA ALA A 34 -5.41 -8.61 9.56
C ALA A 34 -4.79 -8.33 10.94
N GLN A 35 -5.34 -7.36 11.68
CA GLN A 35 -4.96 -7.08 13.06
C GLN A 35 -5.37 -8.21 14.00
N ASP A 36 -6.60 -8.72 13.88
CA ASP A 36 -7.12 -9.84 14.68
C ASP A 36 -6.31 -11.13 14.42
N ALA A 37 -5.85 -11.32 13.18
CA ALA A 37 -4.95 -12.41 12.81
C ALA A 37 -3.48 -12.20 13.23
N ALA A 38 -3.15 -11.04 13.83
CA ALA A 38 -1.80 -10.63 14.22
C ALA A 38 -0.78 -10.60 13.05
N VAL A 39 -1.24 -10.36 11.82
CA VAL A 39 -0.39 -10.26 10.63
C VAL A 39 -0.20 -8.82 10.14
N TRP A 40 -1.01 -7.87 10.62
CA TRP A 40 -0.90 -6.46 10.26
C TRP A 40 0.33 -5.81 10.91
N VAL A 41 1.21 -5.20 10.10
CA VAL A 41 2.31 -4.36 10.61
C VAL A 41 1.88 -2.90 10.60
N PHE A 42 1.66 -2.31 9.42
CA PHE A 42 1.13 -0.95 9.24
C PHE A 42 0.73 -0.70 7.78
N GLY A 43 0.02 0.39 7.50
CA GLY A 43 -0.41 0.75 6.15
C GLY A 43 -1.25 2.02 6.13
N GLY A 44 -1.57 2.50 4.93
CA GLY A 44 -2.39 3.70 4.72
C GLY A 44 -2.48 4.13 3.26
N GLY A 45 -3.43 5.01 2.99
CA GLY A 45 -3.48 5.79 1.75
C GLY A 45 -2.45 6.92 1.78
N LEU A 46 -1.95 7.29 0.61
CA LEU A 46 -1.05 8.43 0.43
C LEU A 46 -1.81 9.58 -0.22
N GLU A 47 -1.55 10.79 0.26
CA GLU A 47 -2.10 12.01 -0.32
C GLU A 47 -1.60 12.22 -1.76
N ARG A 48 -2.48 12.66 -2.65
CA ARG A 48 -2.15 13.01 -4.06
C ARG A 48 -1.31 14.28 -4.21
N GLN A 49 -0.72 14.76 -3.13
CA GLN A 49 0.05 15.99 -3.11
C GLN A 49 1.41 15.85 -3.82
N GLN A 50 1.99 16.99 -4.17
CA GLN A 50 3.33 17.03 -4.74
C GLN A 50 4.35 16.53 -3.70
N ALA A 51 5.03 15.43 -4.00
CA ALA A 51 6.04 14.87 -3.10
C ALA A 51 7.29 15.77 -3.06
N SER A 52 8.01 15.77 -1.94
CA SER A 52 9.36 16.34 -1.88
C SER A 52 10.40 15.26 -2.16
N VAL A 53 11.32 15.52 -3.08
CA VAL A 53 12.45 14.65 -3.41
C VAL A 53 13.71 15.26 -2.81
N VAL A 54 14.42 14.47 -2.01
CA VAL A 54 15.70 14.87 -1.42
C VAL A 54 16.83 14.18 -2.18
N ALA A 55 17.70 14.97 -2.82
CA ALA A 55 18.86 14.47 -3.55
C ALA A 55 20.02 14.10 -2.60
N ILE A 56 21.06 13.44 -3.15
CA ILE A 56 22.23 12.97 -2.39
C ILE A 56 22.97 14.13 -1.70
N ASP A 57 22.97 15.31 -2.30
CA ASP A 57 23.57 16.52 -1.75
C ASP A 57 22.66 17.27 -0.76
N GLY A 58 21.48 16.72 -0.46
CA GLY A 58 20.49 17.32 0.43
C GLY A 58 19.58 18.34 -0.24
N THR A 59 19.72 18.61 -1.54
CA THR A 59 18.82 19.50 -2.27
C THR A 59 17.40 18.95 -2.26
N VAL A 60 16.43 19.79 -1.91
CA VAL A 60 15.00 19.45 -1.92
C VAL A 60 14.34 20.02 -3.17
N THR A 61 13.69 19.15 -3.94
CA THR A 61 12.88 19.55 -5.10
C THR A 61 11.47 18.98 -5.00
N ASN A 62 10.56 19.54 -5.77
CA ASN A 62 9.25 18.94 -5.94
C ASN A 62 9.34 17.76 -6.92
N GLY A 63 8.68 16.66 -6.59
CA GLY A 63 8.45 15.51 -7.47
C GLY A 63 6.95 15.29 -7.70
N PRO A 64 6.56 14.32 -8.54
CA PRO A 64 7.40 13.32 -9.16
C PRO A 64 8.28 13.90 -10.28
N TYR A 65 9.51 13.38 -10.40
CA TYR A 65 10.35 13.57 -11.58
C TYR A 65 10.73 12.20 -12.16
N PRO A 66 10.51 11.95 -13.46
CA PRO A 66 9.70 12.77 -14.37
C PRO A 66 8.25 12.89 -13.84
N GLU A 67 7.52 13.94 -14.24
CA GLU A 67 6.13 14.19 -13.80
C GLU A 67 5.17 13.04 -14.12
N THR A 68 5.54 12.18 -15.06
CA THR A 68 4.78 11.00 -15.49
C THR A 68 5.14 9.73 -14.73
N LYS A 69 5.97 9.80 -13.69
CA LYS A 69 6.38 8.63 -12.91
C LYS A 69 5.20 8.12 -12.06
N ALA A 70 4.92 6.82 -12.14
CA ALA A 70 3.97 6.16 -11.24
C ALA A 70 4.43 6.29 -9.78
N VAL A 71 3.50 6.66 -8.91
CA VAL A 71 3.70 6.80 -7.47
C VAL A 71 2.66 5.99 -6.74
N LEU A 72 2.97 5.57 -5.52
CA LEU A 72 2.03 4.81 -4.70
C LEU A 72 0.85 5.70 -4.30
N GLY A 73 -0.37 5.17 -4.45
CA GLY A 73 -1.61 5.77 -3.92
C GLY A 73 -1.97 5.21 -2.54
N GLY A 74 -1.49 4.01 -2.22
CA GLY A 74 -1.67 3.40 -0.91
C GLY A 74 -0.90 2.10 -0.78
N PHE A 75 -0.73 1.66 0.47
CA PHE A 75 0.00 0.43 0.77
C PHE A 75 -0.40 -0.20 2.12
N ALA A 76 -0.05 -1.46 2.27
CA ALA A 76 -0.06 -2.22 3.51
C ALA A 76 1.23 -3.03 3.63
N VAL A 77 1.74 -3.16 4.85
CA VAL A 77 2.81 -4.08 5.22
C VAL A 77 2.23 -5.12 6.16
N ILE A 78 2.38 -6.39 5.78
CA ILE A 78 1.94 -7.55 6.57
C ILE A 78 3.12 -8.47 6.86
N ASP A 79 3.05 -9.23 7.94
CA ASP A 79 4.05 -10.23 8.34
C ASP A 79 3.38 -11.61 8.37
N VAL A 80 3.73 -12.46 7.41
CA VAL A 80 3.06 -13.76 7.19
C VAL A 80 4.07 -14.88 6.92
N PRO A 81 3.68 -16.16 7.09
CA PRO A 81 4.59 -17.28 6.89
C PRO A 81 5.06 -17.49 5.44
N SER A 82 4.25 -17.13 4.44
CA SER A 82 4.53 -17.42 3.03
C SER A 82 4.04 -16.32 2.07
N ARG A 83 4.50 -16.40 0.82
CA ARG A 83 4.04 -15.50 -0.25
C ARG A 83 2.59 -15.79 -0.62
N GLU A 84 2.15 -17.04 -0.55
CA GLU A 84 0.77 -17.45 -0.78
C GLU A 84 -0.17 -16.77 0.22
N ASP A 85 0.17 -16.77 1.52
CA ASP A 85 -0.58 -16.05 2.55
C ASP A 85 -0.65 -14.55 2.23
N ALA A 86 0.45 -13.96 1.75
CA ALA A 86 0.48 -12.55 1.37
C ALA A 86 -0.44 -12.24 0.18
N LEU A 87 -0.51 -13.14 -0.80
CA LEU A 87 -1.41 -13.03 -1.95
C LEU A 87 -2.88 -13.14 -1.53
N GLU A 88 -3.22 -13.94 -0.52
CA GLU A 88 -4.58 -14.02 0.02
C GLU A 88 -5.01 -12.69 0.66
N TRP A 89 -4.15 -12.08 1.47
CA TRP A 89 -4.41 -10.74 2.03
C TRP A 89 -4.48 -9.67 0.94
N ALA A 90 -3.61 -9.73 -0.06
CA ALA A 90 -3.64 -8.83 -1.20
C ALA A 90 -4.93 -8.96 -2.00
N ALA A 91 -5.47 -10.17 -2.16
CA ALA A 91 -6.76 -10.39 -2.84
C ALA A 91 -7.93 -9.75 -2.07
N LYS A 92 -7.94 -9.86 -0.73
CA LYS A 92 -8.93 -9.16 0.11
C LYS A 92 -8.84 -7.64 -0.05
N LEU A 93 -7.63 -7.08 0.00
CA LEU A 93 -7.39 -5.66 -0.21
C LEU A 93 -7.75 -5.21 -1.62
N ALA A 94 -7.46 -6.02 -2.65
CA ALA A 94 -7.80 -5.73 -4.03
C ALA A 94 -9.32 -5.62 -4.23
N ALA A 95 -10.07 -6.56 -3.66
CA ALA A 95 -11.53 -6.54 -3.69
C ALA A 95 -12.09 -5.32 -2.94
N ALA A 96 -11.55 -5.03 -1.75
CA ALA A 96 -11.99 -3.90 -0.92
C ALA A 96 -11.69 -2.54 -1.54
N CYS A 97 -10.47 -2.33 -2.04
CA CYS A 97 -10.03 -1.08 -2.67
C CYS A 97 -10.48 -0.94 -4.13
N ARG A 98 -11.08 -2.00 -4.70
CA ARG A 98 -11.57 -2.05 -6.09
C ARG A 98 -10.48 -1.72 -7.12
N CYS A 99 -9.25 -2.17 -6.85
CA CYS A 99 -8.11 -2.01 -7.73
C CYS A 99 -7.10 -3.14 -7.55
N ALA A 100 -6.32 -3.43 -8.59
CA ALA A 100 -5.26 -4.42 -8.51
C ALA A 100 -4.21 -4.01 -7.48
N GLN A 101 -3.66 -5.01 -6.77
CA GLN A 101 -2.61 -4.83 -5.77
C GLN A 101 -1.33 -5.52 -6.25
N GLU A 102 -0.21 -4.85 -6.12
CA GLU A 102 1.12 -5.44 -6.29
C GLU A 102 1.60 -6.03 -4.97
N VAL A 103 2.26 -7.19 -5.01
CA VAL A 103 2.82 -7.85 -3.82
C VAL A 103 4.31 -8.04 -3.98
N ARG A 104 5.09 -7.48 -3.05
CA ARG A 104 6.56 -7.55 -3.03
C ARG A 104 7.05 -8.00 -1.66
N GLU A 105 8.03 -8.89 -1.65
CA GLU A 105 8.72 -9.27 -0.42
C GLU A 105 9.62 -8.12 0.04
N ILE A 106 9.59 -7.81 1.33
CA ILE A 106 10.50 -6.86 1.96
C ILE A 106 11.70 -7.64 2.46
N LEU A 107 12.91 -7.16 2.12
CA LEU A 107 14.15 -7.75 2.60
C LEU A 107 14.17 -7.79 4.15
N PRO A 108 14.94 -8.72 4.75
CA PRO A 108 15.12 -8.76 6.19
C PRO A 108 15.51 -7.40 6.74
N ASP A 109 15.01 -7.10 7.95
CA ASP A 109 15.35 -5.87 8.65
C ASP A 109 16.89 -5.84 8.84
N PRO A 110 17.58 -4.76 8.41
CA PRO A 110 19.05 -4.71 8.44
C PRO A 110 19.62 -4.56 9.86
N THR A 111 18.77 -4.35 10.87
CA THR A 111 19.18 -4.14 12.27
C THR A 111 19.00 -5.36 13.17
N VAL A 112 18.44 -6.45 12.66
CA VAL A 112 18.30 -7.74 13.36
C VAL A 112 19.30 -8.78 12.88
#